data_AF-A0A9E4F788-F1
#
_entry.id   AF-A0A9E4F788-F1
#
_cell.length_a   1.000
_cell.length_b   1.000
_cell.length_c   1.000
_cell.angle_alpha   90.00
_cell.angle_beta   90.00
_cell.angle_gamma   90.00
#
_symmetry.space_group_name_H-M   'P 1'
#
loop_
_entity.id
_entity.type
_entity.pdbx_description
1 polymer ?
#
loop_
_entity_poly.entity_id
_entity_poly.type
_entity_poly.pdbx_seq_one_letter_code
_entity_poly.pdbx_strand_id
1 'polypeptide(L)'
;MPIADERDVEIEALRERLSRLSEASLRINESLNLDRVLQGVLDSACALTGAVYGVILLLDEEQQVQDCLASGLTSEQAAQLWEMEDGKRLFQRISGLSHAVRVRDFQTFIRELGLPVFQSTVQ
;
A
#
# COMPACT_ATOMS: atom_id res chain seq x y z
N MET A 1 20.64 3.29 -53.96
CA MET A 1 20.66 2.26 -52.88
C MET A 1 20.08 2.89 -51.61
N PRO A 2 19.18 2.19 -50.88
CA PRO A 2 18.28 2.76 -49.88
C PRO A 2 18.75 2.42 -48.45
N ILE A 3 19.69 3.20 -47.89
CA ILE A 3 20.25 2.94 -46.54
C ILE A 3 19.70 3.94 -45.51
N ALA A 4 19.09 5.05 -45.95
CA ALA A 4 18.54 6.07 -45.05
C ALA A 4 17.30 5.54 -44.29
N ASP A 5 16.41 4.82 -44.96
CA ASP A 5 15.14 4.35 -44.40
C ASP A 5 15.34 3.31 -43.28
N GLU A 6 16.28 2.36 -43.44
CA GLU A 6 16.62 1.38 -42.39
C GLU A 6 17.25 2.04 -41.15
N ARG A 7 18.10 3.06 -41.35
CA ARG A 7 18.72 3.80 -40.24
C ARG A 7 17.72 4.65 -39.48
N ASP A 8 16.79 5.28 -40.19
CA ASP A 8 15.76 6.11 -39.57
C ASP A 8 14.78 5.22 -38.76
N VAL A 9 14.43 4.05 -39.27
CA VAL A 9 13.65 3.03 -38.54
C VAL A 9 14.41 2.52 -37.30
N GLU A 10 15.71 2.23 -37.41
CA GLU A 10 16.52 1.77 -36.29
C GLU A 10 16.68 2.83 -35.20
N ILE A 11 16.87 4.10 -35.60
CA ILE A 11 16.94 5.24 -34.68
C ILE A 11 15.62 5.43 -33.94
N GLU A 12 14.50 5.32 -34.63
CA GLU A 12 13.18 5.49 -34.02
C GLU A 12 12.87 4.35 -33.04
N ALA A 13 13.20 3.11 -33.41
CA ALA A 13 13.08 1.96 -32.52
C ALA A 13 13.95 2.10 -31.25
N LEU A 14 15.17 2.65 -31.39
CA LEU A 14 16.05 2.94 -30.25
C LEU A 14 15.48 4.07 -29.36
N ARG A 15 14.90 5.12 -29.95
CA ARG A 15 14.25 6.21 -29.21
C ARG A 15 13.04 5.74 -28.42
N GLU A 16 12.19 4.94 -29.03
CA GLU A 16 11.01 4.38 -28.36
C GLU A 16 11.43 3.51 -27.16
N ARG A 17 12.47 2.68 -27.33
CA ARG A 17 13.01 1.84 -26.26
C ARG A 17 13.59 2.66 -25.12
N LEU A 18 14.34 3.73 -25.42
CA LEU A 18 14.88 4.66 -24.42
C LEU A 18 13.77 5.40 -23.67
N SER A 19 12.72 5.85 -24.38
CA SER A 19 11.57 6.52 -23.77
C SER A 19 10.86 5.61 -22.77
N ARG A 20 10.58 4.36 -23.17
CA ARG A 20 9.96 3.36 -22.28
C ARG A 20 10.81 3.05 -21.06
N LEU A 21 12.12 2.97 -21.23
CA LEU A 21 13.05 2.76 -20.11
C LEU A 21 13.05 3.96 -19.14
N SER A 22 13.07 5.18 -19.70
CA SER A 22 13.00 6.42 -18.92
C SER A 22 11.69 6.51 -18.13
N GLU A 23 10.57 6.20 -18.76
CA GLU A 23 9.25 6.19 -18.13
C GLU A 23 9.17 5.14 -17.01
N ALA A 24 9.66 3.92 -17.26
CA ALA A 24 9.74 2.89 -16.22
C ALA A 24 10.61 3.33 -15.03
N SER A 25 11.75 3.98 -15.29
CA SER A 25 12.64 4.46 -14.24
C SER A 25 12.02 5.60 -13.41
N LEU A 26 11.28 6.50 -14.05
CA LEU A 26 10.54 7.56 -13.36
C LEU A 26 9.44 6.98 -12.46
N ARG A 27 8.62 6.06 -12.99
CA ARG A 27 7.57 5.39 -12.21
C ARG A 27 8.11 4.64 -11.00
N ILE A 28 9.25 3.94 -11.16
CA ILE A 28 9.92 3.27 -10.03
C ILE A 28 10.37 4.29 -8.99
N ASN A 29 11.00 5.40 -9.39
CA ASN A 29 11.44 6.43 -8.45
C ASN A 29 10.28 7.13 -7.75
N GLU A 30 9.20 7.45 -8.46
CA GLU A 30 7.99 8.06 -7.90
C GLU A 30 7.31 7.12 -6.90
N SER A 31 7.18 5.83 -7.21
CA SER A 31 6.66 4.82 -6.28
C SER A 31 7.53 4.72 -5.03
N LEU A 32 8.86 4.62 -5.19
CA LEU A 32 9.80 4.58 -4.05
C LEU A 32 9.75 5.87 -3.21
N ASN A 33 9.41 7.01 -3.82
CA ASN A 33 9.22 8.26 -3.10
C ASN A 33 7.89 8.29 -2.36
N LEU A 34 6.81 7.82 -3.00
CA LEU A 34 5.49 7.71 -2.39
C LEU A 34 5.52 6.85 -1.13
N ASP A 35 6.14 5.66 -1.20
CA ASP A 35 6.25 4.75 -0.05
C ASP A 35 6.98 5.43 1.11
N ARG A 36 8.08 6.14 0.82
CA ARG A 36 8.84 6.90 1.83
C ARG A 36 8.04 8.06 2.43
N VAL A 37 7.29 8.78 1.60
CA VAL A 37 6.45 9.90 2.05
C VAL A 37 5.33 9.38 2.93
N LEU A 38 4.61 8.35 2.50
CA LEU A 38 3.53 7.74 3.27
C LEU A 38 4.04 7.12 4.57
N GLN A 39 5.20 6.46 4.56
CA GLN A 39 5.84 5.97 5.77
C GLN A 39 6.14 7.13 6.74
N GLY A 40 6.72 8.23 6.26
CA GLY A 40 7.00 9.41 7.09
C GLY A 40 5.73 10.06 7.67
N VAL A 41 4.64 10.07 6.89
CA VAL A 41 3.31 10.53 7.36
C VAL A 41 2.78 9.60 8.44
N LEU A 42 2.85 8.28 8.24
CA LEU A 42 2.40 7.28 9.20
C LEU A 42 3.18 7.37 10.52
N ASP A 43 4.50 7.44 10.45
CA ASP A 43 5.37 7.56 11.61
C ASP A 43 5.06 8.85 12.40
N SER A 44 4.88 9.97 11.69
CA SER A 44 4.50 11.25 12.30
C SER A 44 3.12 11.18 12.96
N ALA A 45 2.15 10.54 12.33
CA ALA A 45 0.81 10.36 12.89
C ALA A 45 0.84 9.48 14.14
N CYS A 46 1.63 8.41 14.15
CA CYS A 46 1.81 7.56 15.34
C CYS A 46 2.46 8.35 16.48
N ALA A 47 3.52 9.12 16.18
CA ALA A 47 4.18 9.97 17.17
C ALA A 47 3.25 11.05 17.76
N LEU A 48 2.43 11.70 16.93
CA LEU A 48 1.49 12.75 17.36
C LEU A 48 0.34 12.21 18.21
N THR A 49 -0.11 10.98 17.91
CA THR A 49 -1.25 10.36 18.60
C THR A 49 -0.83 9.52 19.81
N GLY A 50 0.46 9.20 19.94
CA GLY A 50 0.98 8.24 20.92
C GLY A 50 0.57 6.80 20.62
N ALA A 51 0.26 6.48 19.36
CA ALA A 51 -0.11 5.13 18.97
C ALA A 51 1.10 4.18 19.03
N VAL A 52 0.88 2.98 19.56
CA VAL A 52 1.92 1.92 19.63
C VAL A 52 2.27 1.40 18.23
N TYR A 53 1.27 1.34 17.36
CA TYR A 53 1.43 1.01 15.96
C TYR A 53 0.36 1.68 15.11
N GLY A 54 0.62 1.75 13.81
CA GLY A 54 -0.32 2.24 12.81
C GLY A 54 -0.12 1.52 11.48
N VAL A 55 -1.16 1.53 10.65
CA VAL A 55 -1.15 0.90 9.34
C VAL A 55 -1.80 1.82 8.31
N ILE A 56 -1.21 1.92 7.12
CA ILE A 56 -1.83 2.53 5.93
C ILE A 56 -1.98 1.44 4.88
N LEU A 57 -3.16 1.38 4.27
CA LEU A 57 -3.48 0.47 3.17
C LEU A 57 -3.60 1.28 1.88
N LEU A 58 -2.89 0.83 0.84
CA LEU A 58 -3.03 1.35 -0.51
C LEU A 58 -3.97 0.44 -1.28
N LEU A 59 -4.92 1.05 -1.98
CA LEU A 59 -5.89 0.34 -2.81
C LEU A 59 -5.60 0.58 -4.28
N ASP A 60 -5.78 -0.45 -5.10
CA ASP A 60 -5.79 -0.31 -6.55
C ASP A 60 -7.13 0.26 -7.06
N GLU A 61 -7.25 0.37 -8.39
CA GLU A 61 -8.44 0.91 -9.05
C GLU A 61 -9.68 0.02 -8.82
N GLU A 62 -9.47 -1.28 -8.59
CA GLU A 62 -10.49 -2.28 -8.24
C GLU A 62 -10.81 -2.35 -6.74
N GLN A 63 -10.31 -1.39 -5.94
CA GLN A 63 -10.45 -1.32 -4.49
C GLN A 63 -9.90 -2.53 -3.74
N GLN A 64 -8.96 -3.26 -4.34
CA GLN A 64 -8.21 -4.32 -3.69
C GLN A 64 -6.98 -3.76 -3.02
N VAL A 65 -6.55 -4.40 -1.93
CA VAL A 65 -5.32 -4.01 -1.23
C VAL A 65 -4.12 -4.31 -2.13
N GLN A 66 -3.46 -3.26 -2.57
CA GLN A 66 -2.25 -3.32 -3.39
C GLN A 66 -1.00 -3.37 -2.51
N ASP A 67 -0.98 -2.59 -1.43
CA ASP A 67 0.16 -2.51 -0.52
C ASP A 67 -0.26 -2.12 0.90
N CYS A 68 0.63 -2.37 1.86
CA CYS A 68 0.45 -2.06 3.26
C CYS A 68 1.74 -1.50 3.88
N LEU A 69 1.66 -0.29 4.43
CA LEU A 69 2.70 0.30 5.24
C LEU A 69 2.34 0.15 6.72
N ALA A 70 3.34 -0.17 7.54
CA ALA A 70 3.18 -0.31 8.98
C ALA A 70 4.22 0.52 9.73
N SER A 71 3.82 1.04 10.89
CA SER A 71 4.72 1.71 11.85
C SER A 71 4.51 1.09 13.22
N GLY A 72 5.58 0.90 13.98
CA GLY A 72 5.55 0.21 15.28
C GLY A 72 5.36 -1.32 15.19
N LEU A 73 5.33 -1.88 13.98
CA LEU A 73 5.28 -3.33 13.71
C LEU A 73 6.44 -3.73 12.81
N THR A 74 6.93 -4.96 12.98
CA THR A 74 7.84 -5.55 11.99
C THR A 74 7.07 -5.93 10.72
N SER A 75 7.75 -6.01 9.59
CA SER A 75 7.15 -6.47 8.33
C SER A 75 6.51 -7.86 8.45
N GLU A 76 7.08 -8.74 9.28
CA GLU A 76 6.53 -10.07 9.56
C GLU A 76 5.22 -9.98 10.37
N GLN A 77 5.15 -9.13 11.40
CA GLN A 77 3.94 -8.93 12.19
C GLN A 77 2.82 -8.30 11.34
N ALA A 78 3.15 -7.30 10.52
CA ALA A 78 2.20 -6.68 9.60
C ALA A 78 1.67 -7.70 8.56
N ALA A 79 2.55 -8.52 7.99
CA ALA A 79 2.15 -9.57 7.07
C ALA A 79 1.25 -10.62 7.75
N GLN A 80 1.59 -11.06 8.96
CA GLN A 80 0.76 -12.00 9.72
C GLN A 80 -0.65 -11.45 10.00
N LEU A 81 -0.78 -10.16 10.31
CA LEU A 81 -2.08 -9.51 10.49
C LEU A 81 -2.93 -9.52 9.20
N TRP A 82 -2.30 -9.43 8.03
CA TRP A 82 -3.00 -9.40 6.73
C TRP A 82 -3.22 -10.74 6.05
N GLU A 83 -2.36 -11.73 6.30
CA GLU A 83 -2.56 -13.09 5.80
C GLU A 83 -3.74 -13.79 6.48
N MET A 84 -4.23 -13.27 7.62
CA MET A 84 -5.46 -13.74 8.25
C MET A 84 -6.69 -13.37 7.40
N GLU A 85 -7.56 -14.34 7.11
CA GLU A 85 -8.87 -14.09 6.47
C GLU A 85 -9.66 -13.01 7.21
N ASP A 86 -9.52 -12.96 8.54
CA ASP A 86 -10.21 -12.00 9.40
C ASP A 86 -9.71 -10.57 9.21
N GLY A 87 -8.41 -10.38 8.93
CA GLY A 87 -7.83 -9.08 8.62
C GLY A 87 -8.44 -8.50 7.34
N LYS A 88 -8.49 -9.31 6.27
CA LYS A 88 -9.11 -8.90 4.99
C LYS A 88 -10.59 -8.57 5.14
N ARG A 89 -11.34 -9.37 5.91
CA ARG A 89 -12.77 -9.12 6.18
C ARG A 89 -12.99 -7.88 7.03
N LEU A 90 -12.13 -7.61 8.00
CA LEU A 90 -12.16 -6.37 8.79
C LEU A 90 -11.98 -5.16 7.88
N PHE A 91 -10.94 -5.18 7.04
CA PHE A 91 -10.68 -4.11 6.09
C PHE A 91 -11.89 -3.81 5.20
N GLN A 92 -12.48 -4.84 4.57
CA GLN A 92 -13.66 -4.67 3.71
C GLN A 92 -14.85 -4.05 4.43
N ARG A 93 -15.00 -4.28 5.74
CA ARG A 93 -16.09 -3.69 6.51
C ARG A 93 -15.81 -2.25 6.92
N ILE A 94 -14.57 -1.90 7.25
CA ILE A 94 -14.21 -0.55 7.66
C ILE A 94 -13.97 0.40 6.48
N SER A 95 -13.63 -0.12 5.29
CA SER A 95 -13.44 0.68 4.08
C SER A 95 -14.72 1.38 3.62
N GLY A 96 -15.90 0.85 3.99
CA GLY A 96 -17.19 1.49 3.73
C GLY A 96 -17.54 2.64 4.69
N LEU A 97 -16.72 2.94 5.69
CA LEU A 97 -16.99 4.02 6.65
C LEU A 97 -16.69 5.38 6.03
N SER A 98 -17.67 6.28 6.05
CA SER A 98 -17.56 7.63 5.47
C SER A 98 -16.84 8.64 6.35
N HIS A 99 -16.51 8.27 7.59
CA HIS A 99 -15.87 9.15 8.57
C HIS A 99 -14.89 8.38 9.44
N ALA A 100 -13.94 9.11 10.04
CA ALA A 100 -13.04 8.55 11.04
C ALA A 100 -13.85 7.96 12.21
N VAL A 101 -13.51 6.74 12.64
CA VAL A 101 -14.14 6.06 13.77
C VAL A 101 -13.07 5.77 14.83
N ARG A 102 -13.33 6.22 16.06
CA ARG A 102 -12.55 5.81 17.23
C ARG A 102 -13.33 4.76 17.99
N VAL A 103 -12.75 3.56 18.06
CA VAL A 103 -13.34 2.44 18.77
C VAL A 103 -12.74 2.36 20.17
N ARG A 104 -13.59 2.32 21.21
CA ARG A 104 -13.13 2.17 22.61
C ARG A 104 -12.72 0.74 22.94
N ASP A 105 -13.46 -0.23 22.42
CA ASP A 105 -13.20 -1.66 22.57
C ASP A 105 -13.23 -2.34 21.20
N PHE A 106 -12.04 -2.60 20.68
CA PHE A 106 -11.87 -3.18 19.35
C PHE A 106 -12.41 -4.60 19.25
N GLN A 107 -12.32 -5.41 20.32
CA GLN A 107 -12.86 -6.76 20.29
C GLN A 107 -14.38 -6.77 20.24
N THR A 108 -15.03 -5.89 21.01
CA THR A 108 -16.48 -5.74 20.94
C THR A 108 -16.92 -5.25 19.57
N PHE A 109 -16.23 -4.26 19.00
CA PHE A 109 -16.51 -3.75 17.66
C PHE A 109 -16.39 -4.83 16.57
N ILE A 110 -15.35 -5.66 16.62
CA ILE A 110 -15.17 -6.78 15.68
C ILE A 110 -16.30 -7.81 15.81
N ARG A 111 -16.71 -8.15 17.05
CA ARG A 111 -17.85 -9.04 17.28
C ARG A 111 -19.17 -8.47 16.76
N GLU A 112 -19.42 -7.18 16.97
CA GLU A 112 -20.62 -6.50 16.45
C GLU A 112 -20.64 -6.46 14.92
N LEU A 113 -19.45 -6.33 14.32
CA LEU A 113 -19.22 -6.53 12.90
C LEU A 113 -19.26 -8.02 12.51
N GLY A 114 -19.70 -8.96 13.34
CA GLY A 114 -19.82 -10.37 12.97
C GLY A 114 -18.53 -11.01 12.45
N LEU A 115 -17.38 -10.47 12.86
CA LEU A 115 -16.06 -11.01 12.58
C LEU A 115 -15.61 -11.84 13.80
N PRO A 116 -14.90 -12.96 13.58
CA PRO A 116 -14.34 -13.72 14.69
C PRO A 116 -13.27 -12.90 15.42
N VAL A 117 -12.96 -13.31 16.65
CA VAL A 117 -12.05 -12.56 17.52
C VAL A 117 -10.69 -12.40 16.85
N PHE A 118 -10.30 -11.16 16.60
CA PHE A 118 -8.97 -10.83 16.09
C PHE A 118 -7.93 -11.18 17.16
N GLN A 119 -7.25 -12.30 16.97
CA GLN A 119 -6.11 -12.70 17.79
C GLN A 119 -4.85 -12.12 17.16
N SER A 120 -4.60 -10.82 17.38
CA SER A 120 -3.28 -10.27 17.08
C SER A 120 -2.30 -10.78 18.13
N THR A 121 -1.55 -11.83 17.83
CA THR A 121 -0.35 -12.18 18.60
C THR A 121 0.76 -11.22 18.20
N VAL A 122 0.60 -9.95 18.57
CA VAL A 122 1.70 -8.98 18.50
C VAL A 122 2.16 -8.82 19.94
N GLN A 123 3.21 -9.56 20.29
CA GLN A 123 3.89 -9.51 21.58
C GLN A 123 5.10 -8.58 21.50
#